data_AF-A0A2M8NND4-F1
#
_entry.id   AF-A0A2M8NND4-F1
#
_cell.length_a   1.000
_cell.length_b   1.000
_cell.length_c   1.000
_cell.angle_alpha   90.00
_cell.angle_beta   90.00
_cell.angle_gamma   90.00
#
_symmetry.space_group_name_H-M   'P 1'
#
loop_
_entity.id
_entity.type
_entity.pdbx_description
1 polymer ?
#
loop_
_entity_poly.entity_id
_entity_poly.type
_entity_poly.pdbx_seq_one_letter_code
_entity_poly.pdbx_strand_id
1 'polypeptide(L)'
;PDDVERTNREANEQSAKGLKTVAFENRYRTKDGDYRWFSWQATPDLENGVIYFIARNITEAKRANAEIERRAIELQTVAEVSAEATQNLNIRQLLVDVSNLTKERFDLYHAHIYLLNEDGEDLILAGGAGEAGQIMVSRGHHIPLSHPHSIVALCARSKQGVIVND
;
A
#
# COMPACT_ATOMS: atom_id res chain seq x y z
N PRO A 1 -26.00 -28.06 3.98
CA PRO A 1 -25.26 -26.99 3.29
C PRO A 1 -26.07 -26.51 2.09
N ASP A 2 -26.42 -25.23 2.05
CA ASP A 2 -27.38 -24.66 1.09
C ASP A 2 -26.94 -24.77 -0.38
N ASP A 3 -25.66 -25.05 -0.62
CA ASP A 3 -25.06 -25.16 -1.95
C ASP A 3 -25.40 -26.48 -2.70
N VAL A 4 -25.88 -27.52 -2.00
CA VAL A 4 -26.15 -28.86 -2.58
C VAL A 4 -27.41 -28.87 -3.44
N GLU A 5 -28.51 -28.28 -2.96
CA GLU A 5 -29.75 -28.17 -3.74
C GLU A 5 -29.58 -27.23 -4.94
N ARG A 6 -28.83 -26.14 -4.77
CA ARG A 6 -28.53 -25.22 -5.89
C ARG A 6 -27.69 -25.88 -6.97
N THR A 7 -26.66 -26.64 -6.60
CA THR A 7 -25.81 -27.38 -7.56
C THR A 7 -26.63 -28.42 -8.33
N ASN A 8 -27.49 -29.19 -7.65
CA ASN A 8 -28.34 -30.19 -8.31
C ASN A 8 -29.41 -29.55 -9.20
N ARG A 9 -29.99 -28.41 -8.79
CA ARG A 9 -30.96 -27.68 -9.59
C ARG A 9 -30.33 -27.03 -10.82
N GLU A 10 -29.20 -26.35 -10.68
CA GLU A 10 -28.51 -25.70 -11.80
C GLU A 10 -27.97 -26.73 -12.81
N ALA A 11 -27.45 -27.87 -12.33
CA ALA A 11 -27.03 -28.97 -13.20
C ALA A 11 -28.21 -29.58 -13.97
N ASN A 12 -29.35 -29.82 -13.32
CA ASN A 12 -30.54 -30.39 -13.97
C ASN A 12 -31.24 -29.38 -14.90
N GLU A 13 -31.38 -28.12 -14.51
CA GLU A 13 -32.05 -27.09 -15.32
C GLU A 13 -31.26 -26.71 -16.57
N GLN A 14 -29.91 -26.74 -16.51
CA GLN A 14 -29.09 -26.43 -17.67
C GLN A 14 -28.92 -27.63 -18.62
N SER A 15 -28.93 -28.86 -18.09
CA SER A 15 -28.94 -30.08 -18.91
C SER A 15 -30.25 -30.23 -19.70
N ALA A 16 -31.38 -29.73 -19.17
CA ALA A 16 -32.66 -29.73 -19.87
C ALA A 16 -32.76 -28.70 -21.03
N LYS A 17 -31.84 -27.73 -21.11
CA LYS A 17 -31.87 -26.63 -22.10
C LYS A 17 -31.00 -26.86 -23.35
N GLY A 18 -30.38 -28.04 -23.52
CA GLY A 18 -29.62 -28.36 -24.73
C GLY A 18 -28.33 -27.55 -24.92
N LEU A 19 -27.78 -26.99 -23.84
CA LEU A 19 -26.52 -26.22 -23.86
C LEU A 19 -25.31 -27.16 -24.04
N LYS A 20 -24.43 -26.81 -24.99
CA LYS A 20 -23.28 -27.62 -25.45
C LYS A 20 -22.21 -27.87 -24.37
N THR A 21 -22.07 -26.97 -23.40
CA THR A 21 -21.18 -27.12 -22.26
C THR A 21 -21.70 -26.24 -21.13
N VAL A 22 -21.83 -26.80 -19.93
CA VAL A 22 -22.25 -26.06 -18.74
C VAL A 22 -21.04 -25.91 -17.82
N ALA A 23 -20.69 -24.66 -17.49
CA ALA A 23 -19.62 -24.36 -16.55
C ALA A 23 -20.19 -23.67 -15.31
N PHE A 24 -19.86 -24.19 -14.13
CA PHE A 24 -20.25 -23.58 -12.86
C PHE A 24 -19.18 -23.79 -11.80
N GLU A 25 -19.18 -22.93 -10.78
CA GLU A 25 -18.30 -23.07 -9.64
C GLU A 25 -19.11 -23.32 -8.38
N ASN A 26 -18.64 -24.23 -7.54
CA ASN A 26 -19.20 -24.43 -6.22
C ASN A 26 -18.11 -24.78 -5.21
N ARG A 27 -18.48 -24.78 -3.93
CA ARG A 27 -17.59 -25.15 -2.84
C ARG A 27 -18.11 -26.37 -2.10
N TYR A 28 -17.21 -27.27 -1.75
CA TYR A 28 -17.49 -28.43 -0.92
C TYR A 28 -16.73 -28.34 0.39
N ARG A 29 -17.34 -28.86 1.46
CA ARG A 29 -16.69 -29.02 2.75
C ARG A 29 -16.04 -30.40 2.83
N THR A 30 -14.77 -30.44 3.20
CA THR A 30 -14.01 -31.66 3.44
C THR A 30 -14.45 -32.33 4.76
N LYS A 31 -14.02 -33.58 4.98
CA LYS A 31 -14.28 -34.30 6.25
C LYS A 31 -13.69 -33.56 7.45
N ASP A 32 -12.57 -32.87 7.24
CA ASP A 32 -11.84 -32.13 8.28
C ASP A 32 -12.39 -30.71 8.50
N GLY A 33 -13.43 -30.30 7.75
CA GLY A 33 -14.13 -29.03 7.92
C GLY A 33 -13.72 -27.92 6.95
N ASP A 34 -12.60 -28.06 6.24
CA ASP A 34 -12.14 -27.07 5.27
C ASP A 34 -13.04 -26.98 4.03
N TYR A 35 -13.11 -25.80 3.43
CA TYR A 35 -13.80 -25.59 2.16
C TYR A 35 -12.85 -25.63 0.96
N ARG A 36 -13.26 -26.32 -0.09
CA ARG A 36 -12.57 -26.38 -1.39
C ARG A 36 -13.49 -25.94 -2.51
N TRP A 37 -13.00 -25.05 -3.36
CA TRP A 37 -13.68 -24.57 -4.55
C TRP A 37 -13.37 -25.47 -5.74
N PHE A 38 -14.40 -25.80 -6.50
CA PHE A 38 -14.31 -26.56 -7.73
C PHE A 38 -14.99 -25.82 -8.87
N SER A 39 -14.32 -25.80 -10.02
CA SER A 39 -14.91 -25.44 -11.30
C SER A 39 -15.32 -26.72 -12.01
N TRP A 40 -16.58 -26.80 -12.39
CA TRP A 40 -17.17 -27.92 -13.10
C TRP A 40 -17.35 -27.57 -14.56
N GLN A 41 -17.03 -28.52 -15.42
CA GLN A 41 -17.45 -28.51 -16.82
C GLN A 41 -18.22 -29.79 -17.09
N ALA A 42 -19.44 -29.63 -17.60
CA ALA A 42 -20.28 -30.73 -18.04
C ALA A 42 -20.38 -30.74 -19.56
N THR A 43 -20.11 -31.88 -20.17
CA THR A 43 -20.25 -32.10 -21.61
C THR A 43 -21.20 -33.28 -21.84
N PRO A 44 -22.41 -33.04 -22.39
CA PRO A 44 -23.36 -34.09 -22.67
C PRO A 44 -22.96 -34.87 -23.94
N ASP A 45 -23.06 -36.19 -23.88
CA ASP A 45 -23.00 -37.11 -25.01
C ASP A 45 -24.42 -37.64 -25.27
N LEU A 46 -25.11 -36.98 -26.20
CA LEU A 46 -26.51 -37.26 -26.49
C LEU A 46 -26.71 -38.58 -27.23
N GLU A 47 -25.69 -39.10 -27.91
CA GLU A 47 -25.77 -40.35 -28.67
C GLU A 47 -25.76 -41.56 -27.73
N ASN A 48 -24.92 -41.50 -26.68
CA ASN A 48 -24.85 -42.53 -25.65
C ASN A 48 -25.74 -42.25 -24.43
N GLY A 49 -26.39 -41.10 -24.37
CA GLY A 49 -27.28 -40.71 -23.28
C GLY A 49 -26.57 -40.47 -21.94
N VAL A 50 -25.30 -40.08 -21.96
CA VAL A 50 -24.47 -39.86 -20.76
C VAL A 50 -23.98 -38.42 -20.68
N ILE A 51 -23.60 -37.97 -19.48
CA ILE A 51 -23.00 -36.64 -19.27
C ILE A 51 -21.66 -36.82 -18.60
N TYR A 52 -20.61 -36.28 -19.21
CA TYR A 52 -19.27 -36.27 -18.65
C TYR A 52 -19.07 -35.00 -17.82
N PHE A 53 -18.52 -35.17 -16.61
CA PHE A 53 -18.17 -34.06 -15.73
C PHE A 53 -16.68 -34.05 -15.46
N ILE A 54 -16.05 -32.89 -15.61
CA ILE A 54 -14.67 -32.65 -15.19
C ILE A 54 -14.70 -31.58 -14.10
N ALA A 55 -14.11 -31.90 -12.95
CA ALA A 55 -13.94 -30.96 -11.85
C ALA A 55 -12.48 -30.56 -11.75
N ARG A 56 -12.21 -29.26 -11.69
CA ARG A 56 -10.90 -28.71 -11.34
C ARG A 56 -11.00 -28.04 -9.97
N ASN A 57 -10.14 -28.46 -9.04
CA ASN A 57 -9.97 -27.73 -7.78
C ASN A 57 -9.31 -26.37 -8.08
N ILE A 58 -10.00 -25.28 -7.74
CA ILE A 58 -9.55 -23.90 -7.96
C ILE A 58 -9.35 -23.15 -6.63
N THR A 59 -9.25 -23.89 -5.51
CA THR A 59 -9.13 -23.31 -4.17
C THR A 59 -7.90 -22.41 -4.04
N GLU A 60 -6.74 -22.87 -4.52
CA GLU A 60 -5.51 -22.08 -4.46
C GLU A 60 -5.59 -20.85 -5.37
N ALA A 61 -6.17 -20.98 -6.56
CA ALA A 61 -6.37 -19.86 -7.48
C ALA A 61 -7.27 -18.77 -6.87
N LYS A 62 -8.39 -19.18 -6.22
CA LYS A 62 -9.27 -18.25 -5.49
C LYS A 62 -8.55 -17.56 -4.33
N ARG A 63 -7.75 -18.30 -3.55
CA ARG A 63 -6.96 -17.73 -2.44
C ARG A 63 -5.91 -16.73 -2.94
N ALA A 64 -5.20 -17.07 -4.01
CA ALA A 64 -4.22 -16.18 -4.62
C ALA A 64 -4.86 -14.90 -5.16
N ASN A 65 -5.99 -15.00 -5.86
CA ASN A 65 -6.73 -13.83 -6.35
C ASN A 65 -7.22 -12.94 -5.20
N ALA A 66 -7.78 -13.54 -4.13
CA ALA A 66 -8.23 -12.78 -2.96
C ALA A 66 -7.07 -12.06 -2.25
N GLU A 67 -5.89 -12.67 -2.17
CA GLU A 67 -4.70 -12.03 -1.62
C GLU A 67 -4.18 -10.89 -2.51
N ILE A 68 -4.22 -11.06 -3.84
CA ILE A 68 -3.88 -9.98 -4.78
C ILE A 68 -4.86 -8.81 -4.65
N GLU A 69 -6.17 -9.07 -4.61
CA GLU A 69 -7.19 -8.05 -4.41
C GLU A 69 -6.99 -7.32 -3.08
N ARG A 70 -6.73 -8.06 -2.00
CA ARG A 70 -6.42 -7.48 -0.68
C ARG A 70 -5.22 -6.53 -0.76
N ARG A 71 -4.12 -6.98 -1.36
CA ARG A 71 -2.91 -6.15 -1.52
C ARG A 71 -3.14 -4.94 -2.40
N ALA A 72 -3.94 -5.08 -3.47
CA ALA A 72 -4.29 -3.97 -4.34
C ALA A 72 -5.08 -2.90 -3.58
N ILE A 73 -6.06 -3.31 -2.76
CA ILE A 73 -6.81 -2.42 -1.88
C ILE A 73 -5.88 -1.73 -0.88
N GLU A 74 -4.99 -2.48 -0.20
CA GLU A 74 -4.03 -1.92 0.75
C GLU A 74 -3.12 -0.87 0.10
N LEU A 75 -2.56 -1.16 -1.09
CA LEU A 75 -1.75 -0.22 -1.84
C LEU A 75 -2.54 1.00 -2.29
N GLN A 76 -3.78 0.82 -2.73
CA GLN A 76 -4.67 1.92 -3.11
C GLN A 76 -4.97 2.81 -1.90
N THR A 77 -5.30 2.25 -0.74
CA THR A 77 -5.51 3.00 0.50
C THR A 77 -4.26 3.77 0.91
N VAL A 78 -3.08 3.16 0.82
CA VAL A 78 -1.81 3.87 1.09
C VAL A 78 -1.60 5.03 0.11
N ALA A 79 -1.87 4.81 -1.18
CA ALA A 79 -1.74 5.86 -2.19
C ALA A 79 -2.74 7.00 -1.97
N GLU A 80 -3.99 6.69 -1.61
CA GLU A 80 -5.04 7.66 -1.30
C GLU A 80 -4.69 8.46 -0.03
N VAL A 81 -4.30 7.81 1.06
CA VAL A 81 -3.84 8.49 2.28
C VAL A 81 -2.60 9.34 2.00
N SER A 82 -1.66 8.86 1.18
CA SER A 82 -0.48 9.63 0.79
C SER A 82 -0.84 10.84 -0.07
N ALA A 83 -1.76 10.67 -1.02
CA ALA A 83 -2.27 11.75 -1.87
C ALA A 83 -3.07 12.78 -1.06
N GLU A 84 -3.90 12.34 -0.11
CA GLU A 84 -4.65 13.21 0.81
C GLU A 84 -3.72 13.95 1.77
N ALA A 85 -2.72 13.27 2.34
CA ALA A 85 -1.65 13.93 3.11
C ALA A 85 -0.90 14.97 2.28
N THR A 86 -0.68 14.69 1.00
CA THR A 86 -0.04 15.62 0.05
C THR A 86 -0.97 16.79 -0.34
N GLN A 87 -2.27 16.53 -0.47
CA GLN A 87 -3.28 17.53 -0.87
C GLN A 87 -3.76 18.40 0.30
N ASN A 88 -3.63 17.95 1.54
CA ASN A 88 -4.14 18.64 2.72
C ASN A 88 -3.07 19.18 3.68
N LEU A 89 -1.79 18.78 3.59
CA LEU A 89 -0.76 19.30 4.51
C LEU A 89 0.36 20.02 3.77
N ASN A 90 0.34 21.34 3.99
CA ASN A 90 1.45 22.27 3.89
C ASN A 90 2.75 21.58 4.36
N ILE A 91 3.57 21.08 3.42
CA ILE A 91 4.86 20.41 3.71
C ILE A 91 5.70 21.20 4.74
N ARG A 92 5.57 22.53 4.74
CA ARG A 92 6.24 23.39 5.73
C ARG A 92 5.75 23.13 7.15
N GLN A 93 4.46 22.89 7.35
CA GLN A 93 3.90 22.56 8.67
C GLN A 93 4.42 21.22 9.18
N LEU A 94 4.45 20.19 8.32
CA LEU A 94 5.00 18.89 8.71
C LEU A 94 6.45 18.98 9.17
N LEU A 95 7.29 19.73 8.45
CA LEU A 95 8.71 19.90 8.80
C LEU A 95 8.88 20.66 10.12
N VAL A 96 8.00 21.62 10.42
CA VAL A 96 7.95 22.30 11.73
C VAL A 96 7.56 21.33 12.83
N ASP A 97 6.52 20.52 12.63
CA ASP A 97 6.03 19.57 13.64
C ASP A 97 7.07 18.49 13.96
N VAL A 98 7.74 17.94 12.94
CA VAL A 98 8.84 16.98 13.13
C VAL A 98 10.02 17.61 13.87
N SER A 99 10.36 18.86 13.56
CA SER A 99 11.42 19.60 14.26
C SER A 99 11.08 19.77 15.75
N ASN A 100 9.86 20.19 16.06
CA ASN A 100 9.37 20.33 17.43
C ASN A 100 9.42 19.00 18.20
N LEU A 101 8.85 17.94 17.61
CA LEU A 101 8.81 16.63 18.25
C LEU A 101 10.22 16.08 18.51
N THR A 102 11.16 16.27 17.59
CA THR A 102 12.55 15.85 17.75
C THR A 102 13.22 16.61 18.88
N LYS A 103 13.05 17.93 18.94
CA LYS A 103 13.58 18.75 20.03
C LYS A 103 13.07 18.27 21.39
N GLU A 104 11.76 18.04 21.52
CA GLU A 104 11.13 17.61 22.77
C GLU A 104 11.50 16.19 23.20
N ARG A 105 11.49 15.22 22.27
CA ARG A 105 11.75 13.81 22.59
C ARG A 105 13.19 13.53 23.00
N PHE A 106 14.13 14.32 22.49
CA PHE A 106 15.56 14.15 22.73
C PHE A 106 16.14 15.24 23.64
N ASP A 107 15.31 16.11 24.22
CA ASP A 107 15.71 17.21 25.10
C ASP A 107 16.83 18.09 24.51
N LEU A 108 16.65 18.48 23.24
CA LEU A 108 17.64 19.28 22.50
C LEU A 108 17.39 20.78 22.67
N TYR A 109 18.47 21.56 22.63
CA TYR A 109 18.37 23.01 22.63
C TYR A 109 17.65 23.53 21.38
N HIS A 110 17.97 23.00 20.19
CA HIS A 110 17.29 23.28 18.91
C HIS A 110 17.27 22.05 18.00
N ALA A 111 16.28 21.98 17.10
CA ALA A 111 16.23 21.00 16.01
C ALA A 111 15.65 21.69 14.77
N HIS A 112 16.37 21.61 13.64
CA HIS A 112 16.07 22.31 12.39
C HIS A 112 16.21 21.37 11.20
N ILE A 113 15.36 21.53 10.19
CA ILE A 113 15.41 20.80 8.92
C ILE A 113 15.70 21.79 7.79
N TYR A 114 16.79 21.52 7.07
CA TYR A 114 17.19 22.28 5.88
C TYR A 114 16.91 21.47 4.62
N LEU A 115 16.44 22.14 3.58
CA LEU A 115 16.26 21.59 2.23
C LEU A 115 17.20 22.29 1.27
N LEU A 116 17.78 21.54 0.33
CA LEU A 116 18.59 22.13 -0.74
C LEU A 116 17.67 22.87 -1.72
N ASN A 117 18.05 24.07 -2.15
CA ASN A 117 17.34 24.81 -3.20
C ASN A 117 17.49 24.15 -4.57
N GLU A 118 16.71 24.61 -5.56
CA GLU A 118 16.69 24.02 -6.91
C GLU A 118 18.03 24.14 -7.63
N ASP A 119 18.77 25.23 -7.41
CA ASP A 119 20.08 25.46 -8.02
C ASP A 119 21.21 24.65 -7.33
N GLY A 120 20.93 24.04 -6.18
CA GLY A 120 21.88 23.22 -5.43
C GLY A 120 22.95 24.02 -4.66
N GLU A 121 22.79 25.32 -4.52
CA GLU A 121 23.78 26.23 -3.94
C GLU A 121 23.51 26.55 -2.47
N ASP A 122 22.25 26.53 -2.03
CA ASP A 122 21.83 26.96 -0.70
C ASP A 122 21.00 25.92 0.02
N LEU A 123 21.26 25.80 1.32
CA LEU A 123 20.46 25.04 2.27
C LEU A 123 19.46 25.99 2.93
N ILE A 124 18.19 25.85 2.57
CA ILE A 124 17.08 26.67 3.05
C ILE A 124 16.47 26.04 4.30
N LEU A 125 16.33 26.81 5.38
CA LEU A 125 15.64 26.33 6.58
C LEU A 125 14.15 26.16 6.30
N ALA A 126 13.69 24.91 6.23
CA ALA A 126 12.33 24.56 5.85
C ALA A 126 11.43 24.21 7.05
N GLY A 127 12.03 23.82 8.18
CA GLY A 127 11.34 23.59 9.45
C GLY A 127 12.26 23.89 10.62
N GLY A 128 11.76 24.57 11.64
CA GLY A 128 12.54 24.87 12.84
C GLY A 128 11.72 24.76 14.12
N ALA A 129 12.32 24.17 15.15
CA ALA A 129 11.67 23.94 16.43
C ALA A 129 11.50 25.22 17.27
N GLY A 130 10.34 25.36 17.88
CA GLY A 130 9.96 26.48 18.74
C GLY A 130 9.78 27.80 17.98
N GLU A 131 9.46 28.85 18.74
CA GLU A 131 9.22 30.20 18.21
C GLU A 131 10.43 30.76 17.47
N ALA A 132 11.64 30.53 17.99
CA ALA A 132 12.88 30.95 17.34
C ALA A 132 13.06 30.28 15.96
N GLY A 133 12.80 28.97 15.85
CA GLY A 133 12.86 28.25 14.59
C GLY A 133 11.83 28.76 13.57
N GLN A 134 10.62 29.06 14.01
CA GLN A 134 9.56 29.65 13.17
C GLN A 134 9.93 31.04 12.65
N ILE A 135 10.54 31.89 13.49
CA ILE A 135 11.04 33.21 13.08
C ILE A 135 12.18 33.07 12.05
N MET A 136 13.07 32.10 12.23
CA MET A 136 14.15 31.86 11.26
C MET A 136 13.62 31.39 9.90
N VAL A 137 12.61 30.52 9.89
CA VAL A 137 11.93 30.09 8.66
C VAL A 137 11.25 31.28 7.96
N SER A 138 10.51 32.11 8.70
CA SER A 138 9.79 33.26 8.12
C SER A 138 10.72 34.35 7.58
N ARG A 139 11.94 34.45 8.12
CA ARG A 139 13.01 35.34 7.62
C ARG A 139 13.78 34.78 6.43
N GLY A 140 13.48 33.56 5.97
CA GLY A 140 14.19 32.94 4.84
C GLY A 140 15.65 32.61 5.14
N HIS A 141 15.93 32.18 6.37
CA HIS A 141 17.28 31.80 6.76
C HIS A 141 17.84 30.68 5.86
N HIS A 142 19.04 30.90 5.34
CA HIS A 142 19.73 29.96 4.46
C HIS A 142 21.22 29.91 4.79
N ILE A 143 21.85 28.81 4.41
CA ILE A 143 23.28 28.58 4.55
C ILE A 143 23.82 28.16 3.18
N PRO A 144 24.81 28.86 2.61
CA PRO A 144 25.46 28.42 1.39
C PRO A 144 26.05 27.02 1.56
N LEU A 145 25.79 26.13 0.62
CA LEU A 145 26.35 24.77 0.62
C LEU A 145 27.87 24.80 0.57
N SER A 146 28.47 25.86 0.03
CA SER A 146 29.92 26.08 -0.02
C SER A 146 30.52 26.58 1.31
N HIS A 147 29.71 26.88 2.33
CA HIS A 147 30.21 27.47 3.56
C HIS A 147 31.20 26.52 4.27
N PRO A 148 32.47 26.90 4.46
CA PRO A 148 33.54 25.96 4.80
C PRO A 148 33.45 25.46 6.24
N HIS A 149 32.99 26.30 7.17
CA HIS A 149 32.94 25.99 8.60
C HIS A 149 31.55 25.63 9.12
N SER A 150 30.56 25.47 8.23
CA SER A 150 29.21 25.07 8.64
C SER A 150 29.12 23.56 8.74
N ILE A 151 28.74 23.08 9.92
CA ILE A 151 28.47 21.65 10.16
C ILE A 151 27.28 21.18 9.31
N VAL A 152 26.26 22.03 9.15
CA VAL A 152 25.09 21.73 8.31
C VAL A 152 25.50 21.58 6.84
N ALA A 153 26.33 22.50 6.33
CA ALA A 153 26.84 22.42 4.96
C ALA A 153 27.79 21.23 4.78
N LEU A 154 28.63 20.91 5.78
CA LEU A 154 29.51 19.75 5.76
C LEU A 154 28.72 18.43 5.70
N CYS A 155 27.67 18.30 6.52
CA CYS A 155 26.76 17.15 6.52
C CYS A 155 26.09 17.00 5.14
N ALA A 156 25.58 18.10 4.57
CA ALA A 156 24.95 18.08 3.26
C ALA A 156 25.91 17.66 2.13
N ARG A 157 27.14 18.23 2.09
CA ARG A 157 28.15 17.88 1.06
C ARG A 157 28.63 16.43 1.17
N SER A 158 28.85 15.95 2.39
CA SER A 158 29.37 14.60 2.64
C SER A 158 28.30 13.51 2.58
N LYS A 159 27.02 13.87 2.71
CA LYS A 159 25.87 12.95 2.80
C LYS A 159 25.99 11.94 3.96
N GLN A 160 26.72 12.31 5.01
CA GLN A 160 26.91 11.50 6.21
C GLN A 160 26.56 12.33 7.43
N GLY A 161 26.00 11.68 8.46
CA GLY A 161 25.74 12.32 9.74
C GLY A 161 27.04 12.78 10.38
N VAL A 162 27.09 14.02 10.83
CA VAL A 162 28.25 14.61 11.52
C VAL A 162 27.84 14.92 12.96
N ILE A 163 28.64 14.45 13.91
CA ILE A 163 28.52 14.79 15.34
C ILE A 163 29.77 15.60 15.70
N VAL A 164 29.57 16.79 16.24
CA VAL A 164 30.66 17.62 16.77
C VAL A 164 30.35 17.85 18.25
N ASN A 165 31.21 17.33 19.11
CA ASN A 165 31.16 17.60 20.54
C ASN A 165 32.04 18.83 20.81
N ASP A 166 31.61 19.71 21.70
CA ASP A 166 32.43 20.82 22.21
C ASP A 166 33.47 20.36 23.23
#